data_AF-A0AAE1Y422-F1
#
_entry.id   AF-A0AAE1Y422-F1
#
_cell.length_a   1.000
_cell.length_b   1.000
_cell.length_c   1.000
_cell.angle_alpha   90.00
_cell.angle_beta   90.00
_cell.angle_gamma   90.00
#
_symmetry.space_group_name_H-M   'P 1'
#
loop_
_entity.id
_entity.type
_entity.pdbx_description
1 polymer ?
#
loop_
_entity_poly.entity_id
_entity_poly.type
_entity_poly.pdbx_seq_one_letter_code
_entity_poly.pdbx_strand_id
1 'polypeptide(L)'
;MDIKITKDGHFLFCFNHVIDKERVLEGCPWNFDKDTLILRDVGKDENPKLVDLDWCASHVHIHNLPIRKMKMTKEVVEYIGNHMGNFVDVAHMDSHWNLSSSLKMRVLLNVRKPLM
;
A
#
# COMPACT_ATOMS: atom_id res chain seq x y z
N MET A 1 -16.15 -15.32 -1.61
CA MET A 1 -15.75 -14.05 -2.24
C MET A 1 -16.42 -14.02 -3.59
N ASP A 2 -17.20 -12.99 -3.85
CA ASP A 2 -17.88 -12.80 -5.13
C ASP A 2 -17.27 -11.62 -5.87
N ILE A 3 -17.21 -11.72 -7.20
CA ILE A 3 -16.64 -10.68 -8.05
C ILE A 3 -17.73 -10.20 -9.00
N LYS A 4 -18.00 -8.90 -9.00
CA LYS A 4 -18.91 -8.28 -9.96
C LYS A 4 -18.11 -7.40 -10.90
N ILE A 5 -18.21 -7.70 -12.19
CA ILE A 5 -17.61 -6.88 -13.24
C ILE A 5 -18.48 -5.63 -13.42
N THR A 6 -17.86 -4.47 -13.31
CA THR A 6 -18.46 -3.18 -13.63
C THR A 6 -18.02 -2.77 -15.04
N LYS A 7 -18.52 -1.66 -15.57
CA LYS A 7 -18.05 -1.15 -16.86
C LYS A 7 -16.62 -0.62 -16.77
N ASP A 8 -15.94 -0.60 -17.91
CA ASP A 8 -14.68 0.11 -18.12
C ASP A 8 -13.49 -0.41 -17.27
N GLY A 9 -13.37 -1.72 -17.12
CA GLY A 9 -12.23 -2.34 -16.42
C GLY A 9 -12.28 -2.28 -14.89
N HIS A 10 -13.43 -1.89 -14.32
CA HIS A 10 -13.64 -1.86 -12.88
C HIS A 10 -14.23 -3.18 -12.35
N PHE A 11 -13.79 -3.60 -11.17
CA PHE A 11 -14.25 -4.81 -10.50
C PHE A 11 -14.66 -4.50 -9.07
N LEU A 12 -15.78 -5.09 -8.63
CA LEU A 12 -16.21 -5.03 -7.24
C LEU A 12 -16.02 -6.39 -6.58
N PHE A 13 -15.18 -6.43 -5.56
CA PHE A 13 -14.92 -7.62 -4.75
C PHE A 13 -15.78 -7.59 -3.49
N CYS A 14 -16.64 -8.59 -3.33
CA CYS A 14 -17.47 -8.76 -2.15
C CYS A 14 -16.90 -9.88 -1.27
N PHE A 15 -16.55 -9.53 -0.04
CA PHE A 15 -16.01 -10.46 0.96
C PHE A 15 -17.08 -10.78 2.01
N ASN A 16 -17.14 -12.05 2.42
CA ASN A 16 -18.07 -12.51 3.46
C ASN A 16 -17.56 -12.15 4.86
N HIS A 17 -16.24 -12.06 5.03
CA HIS A 17 -15.58 -11.72 6.28
C HIS A 17 -14.63 -10.55 6.09
N VAL A 18 -14.62 -9.64 7.07
CA VAL A 18 -13.74 -8.46 7.07
C VAL A 18 -12.26 -8.87 7.05
N ILE A 19 -11.91 -9.95 7.76
CA ILE A 19 -10.55 -10.49 7.82
C ILE A 19 -10.02 -10.88 6.43
N ASP A 20 -10.87 -11.44 5.57
CA ASP A 20 -10.45 -11.81 4.21
C ASP A 20 -10.20 -10.56 3.35
N LYS A 21 -11.01 -9.52 3.53
CA LYS A 21 -10.82 -8.22 2.89
C LYS A 21 -9.50 -7.57 3.34
N GLU A 22 -9.25 -7.54 4.65
CA GLU A 22 -8.03 -6.98 5.24
C GLU A 22 -6.78 -7.71 4.71
N ARG A 23 -6.80 -9.05 4.70
CA ARG A 23 -5.70 -9.84 4.12
C ARG A 23 -5.41 -9.49 2.66
N VAL A 24 -6.45 -9.28 1.86
CA VAL A 24 -6.27 -8.85 0.46
C VAL A 24 -5.71 -7.43 0.40
N LEU A 25 -6.20 -6.49 1.22
CA LEU A 25 -5.68 -5.11 1.23
C LEU A 25 -4.22 -5.03 1.73
N GLU A 26 -3.82 -5.89 2.67
CA GLU A 26 -2.45 -5.96 3.20
C GLU A 26 -1.47 -6.57 2.18
N GLY A 27 -1.93 -7.51 1.35
CA GLY A 27 -1.14 -8.18 0.32
C GLY A 27 -0.76 -7.33 -0.90
N CYS A 28 -1.14 -6.05 -0.94
CA CYS A 28 -0.79 -5.14 -2.02
C CYS A 28 0.74 -4.98 -2.21
N PRO A 29 1.23 -4.66 -3.43
CA PRO A 29 0.45 -4.43 -4.64
C PRO A 29 0.02 -5.76 -5.28
N TRP A 30 -1.13 -5.74 -5.95
CA TRP A 30 -1.62 -6.90 -6.69
C TRP A 30 -1.35 -6.72 -8.17
N ASN A 31 -0.84 -7.77 -8.80
CA ASN A 31 -0.66 -7.82 -10.26
C ASN A 31 -1.50 -8.97 -10.82
N PHE A 32 -2.23 -8.70 -11.89
CA PHE A 32 -3.01 -9.68 -12.63
C PHE A 32 -2.74 -9.51 -14.12
N ASP A 33 -2.29 -10.58 -14.77
CA ASP A 33 -1.94 -10.58 -16.20
C ASP A 33 -1.08 -9.40 -16.67
N LYS A 34 -0.03 -9.08 -15.88
CA LYS A 34 0.90 -7.95 -16.08
C LYS A 34 0.34 -6.55 -15.80
N ASP A 35 -0.93 -6.44 -15.43
CA ASP A 35 -1.54 -5.19 -15.00
C ASP A 35 -1.57 -5.08 -13.47
N THR A 36 -1.26 -3.90 -12.95
CA THR A 36 -1.36 -3.61 -11.51
C THR A 36 -2.80 -3.27 -11.15
N LEU A 37 -3.36 -3.99 -10.18
CA LEU A 37 -4.68 -3.70 -9.64
C LEU A 37 -4.59 -2.61 -8.57
N ILE A 38 -5.45 -1.60 -8.72
CA ILE A 38 -5.62 -0.55 -7.71
C ILE A 38 -6.83 -0.94 -6.86
N LEU A 39 -6.57 -1.22 -5.59
CA LEU A 39 -7.60 -1.65 -4.64
C LEU A 39 -7.91 -0.52 -3.67
N ARG A 40 -9.20 -0.25 -3.48
CA ARG A 40 -9.71 0.66 -2.46
C ARG A 40 -10.94 0.06 -1.82
N ASP A 41 -11.02 0.19 -0.50
CA ASP A 41 -12.22 -0.15 0.25
C ASP A 41 -13.34 0.83 -0.10
N VAL A 42 -14.53 0.30 -0.36
CA VAL A 42 -15.71 1.10 -0.74
C VAL A 42 -16.64 1.17 0.47
N GLY A 43 -16.97 2.38 0.90
CA GLY A 43 -17.89 2.60 2.01
C GLY A 43 -19.30 2.05 1.71
N LYS A 44 -20.06 1.74 2.76
CA LYS A 44 -21.44 1.19 2.62
C LYS A 44 -22.37 2.07 1.78
N ASP A 45 -22.17 3.38 1.85
CA ASP A 45 -22.99 4.40 1.17
C ASP A 45 -22.27 5.04 -0.03
N GLU A 46 -21.09 4.53 -0.40
CA GLU A 46 -20.30 5.05 -1.50
C GLU A 46 -20.68 4.34 -2.80
N ASN A 47 -20.84 5.10 -3.89
CA ASN A 47 -21.06 4.50 -5.21
C ASN A 47 -19.74 3.94 -5.74
N PRO A 48 -19.58 2.62 -5.93
CA PRO A 48 -18.32 2.02 -6.38
C PRO A 48 -17.82 2.56 -7.72
N LYS A 49 -18.70 3.16 -8.53
CA LYS A 49 -18.37 3.74 -9.84
C LYS A 49 -17.76 5.15 -9.77
N LEU A 50 -17.89 5.82 -8.64
CA LEU A 50 -17.40 7.19 -8.42
C LEU A 50 -16.15 7.21 -7.53
N VAL A 51 -15.67 6.03 -7.17
CA VAL A 51 -14.50 5.85 -6.34
C VAL A 51 -13.25 6.21 -7.14
N ASP A 52 -12.45 7.11 -6.59
CA ASP A 52 -11.14 7.44 -7.15
C ASP A 52 -10.15 6.28 -6.92
N LEU A 53 -9.47 5.89 -8.00
CA LEU A 53 -8.47 4.82 -8.08
C LEU A 53 -7.11 5.39 -8.53
N ASP A 54 -6.74 6.57 -8.06
CA ASP A 54 -5.45 7.20 -8.37
C ASP A 54 -4.29 6.77 -7.45
N TRP A 55 -4.56 5.99 -6.41
CA TRP A 55 -3.58 5.62 -5.37
C TRP A 55 -3.41 4.12 -5.24
N CYS A 56 -2.21 3.60 -5.50
CA CYS A 56 -1.87 2.19 -5.36
C CYS A 56 -1.07 1.96 -4.08
N ALA A 57 -1.57 1.11 -3.18
CA ALA A 57 -0.80 0.64 -2.04
C ALA A 57 0.34 -0.25 -2.52
N SER A 58 1.57 0.07 -2.11
CA SER A 58 2.77 -0.65 -2.51
C SER A 58 3.69 -0.87 -1.33
N HIS A 59 4.29 -2.06 -1.25
CA HIS A 59 5.37 -2.36 -0.32
C HIS A 59 6.68 -1.88 -0.92
N VAL A 60 7.40 -1.04 -0.18
CA VAL A 60 8.69 -0.49 -0.55
C VAL A 60 9.75 -1.06 0.38
N HIS A 61 10.79 -1.64 -0.21
CA HIS A 61 11.96 -2.13 0.51
C HIS A 61 13.15 -1.21 0.22
N ILE A 62 13.53 -0.44 1.23
CA ILE A 62 14.71 0.43 1.17
C ILE A 62 15.90 -0.37 1.70
N HIS A 63 16.97 -0.45 0.91
CA HIS A 63 18.21 -1.13 1.26
C HIS A 63 19.35 -0.16 1.55
N ASN A 64 20.43 -0.68 2.14
CA ASN A 64 21.67 0.05 2.38
C ASN A 64 21.49 1.34 3.18
N LEU A 65 20.58 1.34 4.15
CA LEU A 65 20.37 2.48 5.02
C LEU A 65 21.59 2.71 5.93
N PRO A 66 22.02 3.96 6.15
CA PRO A 66 23.20 4.28 6.96
C PRO A 66 22.89 4.21 8.47
N ILE A 67 22.65 3.01 8.99
CA ILE A 67 22.21 2.73 10.38
C ILE A 67 23.10 3.40 11.44
N ARG A 68 24.41 3.48 11.19
CA ARG A 68 25.39 3.99 12.17
C ARG A 68 25.34 5.52 12.33
N LYS A 69 24.86 6.26 11.32
CA LYS A 69 24.85 7.73 11.32
C LYS A 69 23.45 8.31 11.53
N MET A 70 22.42 7.54 11.23
CA MET A 70 21.04 8.01 11.22
C MET A 70 20.25 7.24 12.28
N LYS A 71 19.75 7.97 13.30
CA LYS A 71 18.72 7.41 14.16
C LYS A 71 17.50 7.22 13.31
N MET A 72 17.18 5.98 13.01
CA MET A 72 15.87 5.68 12.49
C MET A 72 14.90 5.91 13.65
N THR A 73 14.02 6.90 13.52
CA THR A 73 12.89 7.15 14.42
C THR A 73 11.61 7.06 13.60
N LYS A 74 10.44 6.99 14.26
CA LYS A 74 9.17 6.92 13.55
C LYS A 74 8.99 8.12 12.61
N GLU A 75 9.38 9.32 13.07
CA GLU A 75 9.29 10.56 12.32
C GLU A 75 10.15 10.52 11.05
N VAL A 76 11.35 9.93 11.14
CA VAL A 76 12.25 9.77 10.00
C VAL A 76 11.69 8.78 8.98
N VAL A 77 11.15 7.65 9.44
CA VAL A 77 10.53 6.64 8.56
C VAL A 77 9.32 7.23 7.83
N GLU A 78 8.45 7.91 8.57
CA GLU A 78 7.28 8.58 8.03
C GLU A 78 7.69 9.69 7.04
N TYR A 79 8.73 10.47 7.34
CA TYR A 79 9.27 11.47 6.42
C TYR A 79 9.74 10.84 5.09
N ILE A 80 10.50 9.75 5.17
CA ILE A 80 10.98 9.03 3.97
C ILE A 80 9.79 8.47 3.17
N GLY A 81 8.82 7.84 3.85
CA GLY A 81 7.63 7.31 3.20
C GLY A 81 6.80 8.40 2.53
N ASN A 82 6.59 9.52 3.21
CA ASN A 82 5.85 10.68 2.71
C ASN A 82 6.57 11.41 1.56
N HIS A 83 7.89 11.23 1.44
CA HIS A 83 8.64 11.74 0.30
C HIS A 83 8.40 10.90 -0.97
N MET A 84 8.14 9.60 -0.84
CA MET A 84 7.87 8.70 -1.98
C MET A 84 6.38 8.68 -2.37
N GLY A 85 5.48 8.76 -1.40
CA GLY A 85 4.03 8.69 -1.58
C GLY A 85 3.33 9.14 -0.31
N ASN A 86 2.14 8.61 0.01
CA ASN A 86 1.58 8.80 1.36
C ASN A 86 1.97 7.59 2.23
N PHE A 87 2.67 7.83 3.33
CA PHE A 87 3.05 6.79 4.27
C PHE A 87 1.80 6.11 4.86
N VAL A 88 1.79 4.78 4.92
CA VAL A 88 0.70 3.99 5.52
C VAL A 88 1.19 3.36 6.82
N ASP A 89 2.20 2.50 6.71
CA ASP A 89 2.81 1.84 7.86
C ASP A 89 4.22 1.31 7.54
N VAL A 90 4.86 0.78 8.57
CA VAL A 90 6.17 0.14 8.48
C VAL A 90 6.03 -1.30 8.98
N ALA A 91 6.56 -2.26 8.22
CA ALA A 91 6.54 -3.65 8.62
C ALA A 91 7.50 -3.86 9.81
N HIS A 92 7.03 -4.56 10.84
CA HIS A 92 7.81 -4.95 12.02
C HIS A 92 8.52 -3.77 12.71
N MET A 93 7.76 -2.97 13.47
CA MET A 93 8.33 -2.10 14.52
C MET A 93 8.81 -2.95 15.71
N ASP A 94 9.58 -4.00 15.47
CA ASP A 94 10.20 -4.77 16.55
C ASP A 94 11.37 -3.97 17.11
N SER A 95 11.69 -4.20 18.38
CA SER A 95 12.71 -3.51 19.17
C SER A 95 14.14 -3.52 18.59
N HIS A 96 14.37 -4.25 17.49
CA HIS A 96 15.64 -4.40 16.77
C HIS A 96 15.71 -3.71 15.40
N TRP A 97 14.69 -2.95 15.00
CA TRP A 97 14.64 -2.26 13.71
C TRP A 97 15.84 -1.29 13.51
N ASN A 98 16.34 -0.74 14.61
CA ASN A 98 17.57 0.05 14.74
C ASN A 98 18.87 -0.73 14.45
N LEU A 99 18.81 -2.03 14.14
CA LEU A 99 19.95 -2.89 13.85
C LEU A 99 19.96 -3.44 12.40
N SER A 100 18.90 -3.24 11.62
CA SER A 100 18.81 -3.76 10.25
C SER A 100 19.16 -2.69 9.20
N SER A 101 19.90 -3.06 8.15
CA SER A 101 20.32 -2.16 7.06
C SER A 101 19.22 -1.89 6.03
N SER A 102 18.01 -2.35 6.30
CA SER A 102 16.91 -2.28 5.35
C SER A 102 15.58 -1.99 6.04
N LEU A 103 14.73 -1.24 5.38
CA LEU A 103 13.43 -0.81 5.89
C LEU A 103 12.34 -1.27 4.92
N LYS A 104 11.33 -1.94 5.44
CA LYS A 104 10.14 -2.31 4.67
C LYS A 104 8.97 -1.46 5.15
N MET A 105 8.38 -0.73 4.24
CA MET A 105 7.22 0.12 4.53
C MET A 105 6.16 -0.03 3.47
N ARG A 106 4.96 0.44 3.77
CA ARG A 106 3.86 0.52 2.83
C ARG A 106 3.52 1.97 2.59
N VAL A 107 3.40 2.33 1.33
CA VAL A 107 3.08 3.68 0.89
C VAL A 107 1.96 3.63 -0.16
N LEU A 108 1.14 4.66 -0.22
CA LEU A 108 0.22 4.90 -1.32
C LEU A 108 0.94 5.73 -2.38
N LEU A 109 1.18 5.13 -3.55
CA LEU A 109 1.80 5.78 -4.69
C LEU A 109 0.72 6.33 -5.61
N ASN A 110 0.89 7.57 -6.08
CA ASN A 110 -0.01 8.17 -7.05
C ASN A 110 0.32 7.65 -8.46
N VAL A 111 -0.59 6.87 -9.05
CA VAL A 111 -0.35 6.23 -10.36
C VAL A 111 -0.45 7.20 -11.55
N ARG A 112 -0.92 8.44 -11.33
CA ARG A 112 -0.92 9.51 -12.33
C ARG A 112 0.46 10.15 -12.48
N LYS A 113 1.38 9.86 -11.56
CA LYS A 113 2.77 10.32 -11.63
C LYS A 113 3.66 9.16 -12.05
N PRO A 114 4.69 9.40 -12.87
CA PRO A 114 5.69 8.38 -13.13
C PRO A 114 6.32 7.97 -11.80
N LEU A 115 6.56 6.67 -11.67
CA LEU A 115 7.59 6.17 -10.76
C LEU A 115 8.90 6.69 -11.35
N MET A 116 9.68 7.47 -10.59
CA MET A 116 10.86 8.22 -11.07
C MET A 116 11.65 7.53 -12.18
#